data_AF-A0A165BUD1-F1
#
_entry.id   AF-A0A165BUD1-F1
#
_cell.length_a   1.000
_cell.length_b   1.000
_cell.length_c   1.000
_cell.angle_alpha   90.00
_cell.angle_beta   90.00
_cell.angle_gamma   90.00
#
_symmetry.space_group_name_H-M   'P 1'
#
loop_
_entity.id
_entity.type
_entity.pdbx_description
1 polymer ?
#
loop_
_entity_poly.entity_id
_entity_poly.type
_entity_poly.pdbx_seq_one_letter_code
_entity_poly.pdbx_strand_id
1 'polypeptide(L)'
;MVQILYEPSGCNCDGTEYTRADIAAAAKKALELASEGKTLGRDKYPHAYHDYEHFSFSHAQAPYLEFPVLHGEVYTGEAPGADRIVLGSIAEDFQSAVYCAVITHDGQKKNNFAEC
;
A
#
# COMPACT_ATOMS: atom_id res chain seq x y z
N MET A 1 -15.08 10.56 -5.33
CA MET A 1 -14.04 10.69 -4.28
C MET A 1 -13.70 9.29 -3.85
N VAL A 2 -12.42 8.92 -3.89
CA VAL A 2 -11.99 7.56 -3.54
C VAL A 2 -12.21 7.28 -2.06
N GLN A 3 -12.82 6.14 -1.74
CA GLN A 3 -13.11 5.69 -0.38
C GLN A 3 -12.22 4.51 0.00
N ILE A 4 -11.41 4.67 1.05
CA ILE A 4 -10.64 3.58 1.64
C ILE A 4 -11.37 3.13 2.92
N LEU A 5 -11.67 1.85 3.01
CA LEU A 5 -12.32 1.24 4.16
C LEU A 5 -11.28 0.64 5.11
N TYR A 6 -11.59 0.60 6.41
CA TYR A 6 -10.72 0.03 7.45
C TYR A 6 -9.34 0.70 7.59
N GLU A 7 -9.23 1.98 7.23
CA GLU A 7 -7.99 2.74 7.43
C GLU A 7 -7.57 2.78 8.92
N PRO A 8 -6.28 2.54 9.22
CA PRO A 8 -5.78 2.65 10.59
C PRO A 8 -5.66 4.13 11.00
N SER A 9 -5.53 4.41 12.29
CA SER A 9 -5.17 5.75 12.78
C SER A 9 -3.72 6.15 12.46
N GLY A 10 -2.88 5.17 12.13
CA GLY A 10 -1.46 5.28 11.84
C GLY A 10 -0.79 3.92 12.03
N CYS A 11 0.51 3.81 11.75
CA CYS A 11 1.33 2.62 12.03
C CYS A 11 2.80 3.01 12.24
N ASN A 12 3.58 2.12 12.86
CA ASN A 12 5.03 2.28 13.01
C ASN A 12 5.73 1.12 12.29
N CYS A 13 6.54 1.44 11.29
CA CYS A 13 7.37 0.50 10.55
C CYS A 13 8.84 0.69 10.94
N ASP A 14 9.35 -0.17 11.81
CA ASP A 14 10.75 -0.16 12.30
C ASP A 14 11.27 1.23 12.73
N GLY A 15 10.41 2.01 13.41
CA GLY A 15 10.74 3.36 13.89
C GLY A 15 10.29 4.50 12.97
N THR A 16 9.78 4.20 11.77
CA THR A 16 9.12 5.19 10.91
C THR A 16 7.63 5.26 11.26
N GLU A 17 7.18 6.43 11.73
CA GLU A 17 5.78 6.68 12.08
C GLU A 17 5.00 7.15 10.85
N TYR A 18 3.95 6.43 10.48
CA TYR A 18 3.00 6.85 9.44
C TYR A 18 1.68 7.28 10.05
N THR A 19 1.22 8.46 9.68
CA THR A 19 -0.09 8.95 10.10
C THR A 19 -1.18 8.34 9.22
N ARG A 20 -2.44 8.39 9.70
CA ARG A 20 -3.60 8.08 8.84
C ARG A 20 -3.58 8.87 7.52
N ALA A 21 -3.09 10.12 7.53
CA ALA A 21 -3.05 10.95 6.34
C ALA A 21 -2.05 10.42 5.30
N ASP A 22 -0.89 9.94 5.73
CA ASP A 22 0.13 9.35 4.85
C ASP A 22 -0.42 8.08 4.18
N ILE A 23 -0.99 7.18 4.98
CA ILE A 23 -1.58 5.91 4.52
C ILE A 23 -2.72 6.19 3.54
N ALA A 24 -3.63 7.10 3.89
CA ALA A 24 -4.76 7.48 3.04
C ALA A 24 -4.30 8.14 1.72
N ALA A 25 -3.27 8.97 1.75
CA ALA A 25 -2.75 9.64 0.57
C ALA A 25 -2.07 8.65 -0.39
N ALA A 26 -1.26 7.73 0.15
CA ALA A 26 -0.68 6.63 -0.62
C ALA A 26 -1.77 5.75 -1.25
N ALA A 27 -2.79 5.37 -0.48
CA ALA A 27 -3.88 4.51 -0.95
C ALA A 27 -4.71 5.15 -2.06
N LYS A 28 -5.04 6.44 -1.90
CA LYS A 28 -5.74 7.20 -2.94
C LYS A 28 -4.90 7.32 -4.20
N LYS A 29 -3.59 7.56 -4.08
CA LYS A 29 -2.72 7.67 -5.25
C LYS A 29 -2.58 6.34 -5.99
N ALA A 30 -2.50 5.24 -5.25
CA ALA A 30 -2.49 3.90 -5.84
C ALA A 30 -3.76 3.66 -6.67
N LEU A 31 -4.95 3.93 -6.13
CA LEU A 31 -6.20 3.74 -6.87
C LEU A 31 -6.37 4.70 -8.05
N GLU A 32 -5.95 5.96 -7.92
CA GLU A 32 -5.91 6.93 -9.03
C GLU A 32 -5.07 6.40 -10.20
N LEU A 33 -3.82 6.00 -9.93
CA LEU A 33 -2.93 5.46 -10.95
C LEU A 33 -3.47 4.17 -11.57
N ALA A 34 -4.00 3.26 -10.75
CA ALA A 34 -4.60 2.01 -11.22
C ALA A 34 -5.80 2.26 -12.14
N SER A 35 -6.67 3.23 -11.79
CA SER A 35 -7.81 3.63 -12.62
C SER A 35 -7.41 4.18 -13.98
N GLU A 36 -6.23 4.80 -14.06
CA GLU A 36 -5.67 5.36 -15.29
C GLU A 36 -4.80 4.35 -16.06
N GLY A 37 -4.59 3.15 -15.51
CA GLY A 37 -3.66 2.17 -16.05
C GLY A 37 -2.20 2.67 -16.08
N LYS A 38 -1.83 3.57 -15.17
CA LYS A 38 -0.50 4.17 -15.08
C LYS A 38 0.30 3.61 -13.91
N THR A 39 1.62 3.70 -14.03
CA THR A 39 2.56 3.31 -12.98
C THR A 39 3.70 4.33 -12.87
N LEU A 40 4.31 4.41 -11.70
CA LEU A 40 5.43 5.26 -11.35
C LEU A 40 6.67 4.44 -11.01
N GLY A 41 7.83 5.05 -11.25
CA GLY A 41 9.13 4.50 -10.92
C GLY A 41 9.51 3.26 -11.74
N ARG A 42 10.74 2.80 -11.51
CA ARG A 42 11.30 1.64 -12.24
C ARG A 42 10.57 0.33 -11.93
N ASP A 43 10.06 0.21 -10.70
CA ASP A 43 9.39 -0.98 -10.17
C ASP A 43 7.87 -0.97 -10.50
N LYS A 44 7.38 0.09 -11.15
CA LYS A 44 6.03 0.22 -11.72
C LYS A 44 4.91 0.15 -10.67
N TYR A 45 4.97 1.00 -9.67
CA TYR A 45 3.90 1.12 -8.67
C TYR A 45 2.72 1.97 -9.18
N PRO A 46 1.48 1.64 -8.82
CA PRO A 46 1.08 0.46 -8.05
C PRO A 46 1.14 -0.81 -8.91
N HIS A 47 1.39 -1.95 -8.27
CA HIS A 47 1.31 -3.24 -8.93
C HIS A 47 0.68 -4.29 -8.02
N ALA A 48 0.38 -5.45 -8.60
CA ALA A 48 -0.20 -6.56 -7.87
C ALA A 48 0.75 -6.98 -6.74
N TYR A 49 0.17 -7.14 -5.54
CA TYR A 49 0.82 -7.76 -4.40
C TYR A 49 0.42 -9.23 -4.35
N HIS A 50 1.42 -10.11 -4.36
CA HIS A 50 1.24 -11.54 -4.20
C HIS A 50 1.74 -11.90 -2.81
N ASP A 51 0.81 -12.23 -1.91
CA ASP A 51 1.07 -12.51 -0.50
C ASP A 51 1.80 -13.85 -0.30
N TYR A 52 3.10 -13.87 -0.59
CA TYR A 52 3.98 -15.03 -0.40
C TYR A 52 4.34 -15.24 1.08
N GLU A 53 4.19 -14.19 1.88
CA GLU A 53 4.36 -14.15 3.33
C GLU A 53 3.20 -14.81 4.08
N HIS A 54 2.04 -14.98 3.42
CA HIS A 54 0.81 -15.54 3.97
C HIS A 54 0.22 -14.71 5.13
N PHE A 55 0.17 -13.38 4.96
CA PHE A 55 -0.56 -12.50 5.87
C PHE A 55 -2.07 -12.78 5.86
N SER A 56 -2.73 -12.49 6.98
CA SER A 56 -4.15 -12.81 7.17
C SER A 56 -5.05 -11.57 7.01
N PHE A 57 -5.40 -11.25 5.77
CA PHE A 57 -6.33 -10.14 5.46
C PHE A 57 -7.80 -10.58 5.49
N SER A 58 -8.32 -11.02 6.64
CA SER A 58 -9.66 -11.64 6.73
C SER A 58 -10.84 -10.75 6.29
N HIS A 59 -10.64 -9.42 6.26
CA HIS A 59 -11.64 -8.42 5.87
C HIS A 59 -11.50 -7.96 4.41
N ALA A 60 -10.53 -8.48 3.66
CA ALA A 60 -10.26 -8.10 2.27
C ALA A 60 -10.07 -9.33 1.36
N GLN A 61 -10.34 -9.17 0.07
CA GLN A 61 -10.19 -10.23 -0.92
C GLN A 61 -9.17 -9.83 -1.99
N ALA A 62 -8.43 -10.82 -2.50
CA ALA A 62 -7.58 -10.64 -3.66
C ALA A 62 -8.43 -10.27 -4.91
N PRO A 63 -7.86 -9.57 -5.92
CA PRO A 63 -6.45 -9.19 -6.05
C PRO A 63 -6.03 -8.10 -5.05
N TYR A 64 -4.78 -8.19 -4.59
CA TYR A 64 -4.17 -7.17 -3.76
C TYR A 64 -3.27 -6.25 -4.59
N LEU A 65 -3.13 -5.01 -4.14
CA LEU A 65 -2.32 -3.98 -4.77
C LEU A 65 -1.37 -3.40 -3.72
N GLU A 66 -0.10 -3.25 -4.06
CA GLU A 66 0.88 -2.57 -3.21
C GLU A 66 1.30 -1.21 -3.79
N PHE A 67 1.59 -0.28 -2.89
CA PHE A 67 2.13 1.03 -3.24
C PHE A 67 3.04 1.59 -2.14
N PRO A 68 4.13 2.31 -2.46
CA PRO A 68 5.01 2.87 -1.45
C PRO A 68 4.31 3.90 -0.56
N VAL A 69 4.60 3.84 0.73
CA VAL A 69 4.16 4.83 1.72
C VAL A 69 5.36 5.62 2.24
N LEU A 70 5.25 6.95 2.22
CA LEU A 70 6.30 7.88 2.63
C LEU A 70 5.75 8.79 3.73
N HIS A 71 6.63 9.25 4.63
CA HIS A 71 6.23 10.11 5.73
C HIS A 71 6.07 11.55 5.25
N GLY A 72 4.86 12.10 5.34
CA GLY A 72 4.57 13.49 5.00
C GLY A 72 4.54 13.80 3.49
N GLU A 73 4.71 12.80 2.63
CA GLU A 73 4.69 12.95 1.17
C GLU A 73 4.09 11.73 0.46
N VAL A 74 3.75 11.91 -0.83
CA VAL A 74 3.19 10.85 -1.67
C VAL A 74 4.26 10.43 -2.67
N TYR A 75 4.45 9.12 -2.85
CA TYR A 75 5.41 8.58 -3.80
C TYR A 75 5.18 9.08 -5.23
N THR A 76 6.25 9.57 -5.86
CA THR A 76 6.24 10.18 -7.20
C THR A 76 7.05 9.42 -8.26
N GLY A 77 7.69 8.30 -7.89
CA GLY A 77 8.45 7.46 -8.83
C GLY A 77 9.95 7.33 -8.57
N GLU A 78 10.45 8.00 -7.53
CA GLU A 78 11.85 7.91 -7.11
C GLU A 78 12.13 6.61 -6.33
N ALA A 79 13.07 6.62 -5.38
CA ALA A 79 13.32 5.48 -4.51
C ALA A 79 12.07 5.20 -3.63
N PRO A 80 11.51 3.98 -3.66
CA PRO A 80 10.25 3.68 -2.96
C PRO A 80 10.39 3.47 -1.45
N GLY A 81 11.61 3.44 -0.90
CA GLY A 81 11.84 3.03 0.49
C GLY A 81 11.49 1.55 0.75
N ALA A 82 11.43 1.15 2.01
CA ALA A 82 11.14 -0.22 2.44
C ALA A 82 9.64 -0.53 2.56
N ASP A 83 8.82 0.50 2.77
CA ASP A 83 7.46 0.33 3.28
C ASP A 83 6.40 0.44 2.19
N ARG A 84 5.37 -0.41 2.28
CA ARG A 84 4.26 -0.49 1.32
C ARG A 84 2.94 -0.53 2.05
N ILE A 85 1.93 0.16 1.53
CA ILE A 85 0.54 -0.15 1.84
C ILE A 85 0.06 -1.30 0.97
N VAL A 86 -0.82 -2.14 1.50
CA VAL A 86 -1.54 -3.18 0.76
C VAL A 86 -3.03 -2.87 0.77
N LEU A 87 -3.63 -2.86 -0.41
CA LEU A 87 -5.07 -2.70 -0.61
C LEU A 87 -5.66 -3.99 -1.21
N GLY A 88 -6.87 -4.34 -0.79
CA GLY A 88 -7.65 -5.46 -1.30
C GLY A 88 -9.11 -5.09 -1.46
N SER A 89 -9.95 -6.04 -1.91
CA SER A 89 -11.37 -5.81 -2.22
C SER A 89 -11.56 -4.54 -3.05
N ILE A 90 -10.71 -4.36 -4.07
CA ILE A 90 -10.67 -3.16 -4.90
C ILE A 90 -11.88 -3.19 -5.83
N ALA A 91 -12.67 -2.12 -5.82
CA ALA A 91 -13.81 -1.99 -6.71
C ALA A 91 -13.37 -1.88 -8.17
N GLU A 92 -14.18 -2.38 -9.10
CA GLU A 92 -13.85 -2.39 -10.55
C GLU A 92 -13.62 -0.98 -11.12
N ASP A 93 -14.26 0.04 -10.54
CA ASP A 93 -14.12 1.44 -10.92
C ASP A 93 -12.98 2.17 -10.18
N PHE A 94 -12.24 1.45 -9.32
CA PHE A 94 -11.18 1.95 -8.46
C PHE A 94 -11.62 3.10 -7.54
N GLN A 95 -12.93 3.30 -7.31
CA GLN A 95 -13.43 4.34 -6.40
C GLN A 95 -13.47 3.88 -4.95
N SER A 96 -13.26 2.59 -4.68
CA SER A 96 -13.07 2.11 -3.31
C SER A 96 -12.16 0.90 -3.21
N ALA A 97 -11.56 0.73 -2.03
CA ALA A 97 -10.82 -0.45 -1.64
C ALA A 97 -10.83 -0.61 -0.12
N VAL A 98 -10.40 -1.79 0.34
CA VAL A 98 -10.18 -2.11 1.75
C VAL A 98 -8.69 -2.05 2.04
N TYR A 99 -8.31 -1.28 3.07
CA TYR A 99 -6.96 -1.32 3.62
C TYR A 99 -6.69 -2.71 4.24
N CYS A 100 -5.58 -3.32 3.85
CA CYS A 100 -5.14 -4.61 4.38
C CYS A 100 -4.10 -4.41 5.48
N ALA A 101 -2.92 -3.88 5.14
CA ALA A 101 -1.82 -3.67 6.06
C ALA A 101 -0.85 -2.59 5.53
N VAL A 102 0.06 -2.14 6.39
CA VAL A 102 1.36 -1.60 5.97
C VAL A 102 2.37 -2.69 6.23
N ILE A 103 3.26 -2.91 5.27
CA ILE A 103 4.29 -3.93 5.32
C ILE A 103 5.66 -3.30 5.07
N THR A 104 6.70 -3.88 5.65
CA THR A 104 8.07 -3.38 5.55
C THR A 104 9.06 -4.47 5.17
N HIS A 105 10.07 -4.11 4.37
CA HIS A 105 11.25 -4.92 4.17
C HIS A 105 12.24 -4.84 5.34
N ASP A 106 12.09 -3.88 6.25
CA ASP A 106 13.02 -3.68 7.34
C ASP A 106 13.04 -4.89 8.30
N GLY A 107 14.25 -5.27 8.70
CA GLY A 107 14.50 -6.50 9.45
C GLY A 107 14.28 -7.81 8.66
N GLN A 108 13.80 -7.75 7.41
CA GLN A 108 13.56 -8.95 6.59
C GLN A 108 14.74 -9.29 5.70
N LYS A 109 14.86 -10.58 5.38
CA LYS A 109 15.89 -11.08 4.46
C LYS A 109 15.34 -11.14 3.04
N LYS A 110 16.20 -10.85 2.07
CA LYS A 110 15.87 -10.86 0.63
C LYS A 110 14.79 -9.81 0.34
N ASN A 111 13.68 -10.22 -0.29
CA ASN A 111 12.57 -9.35 -0.67
C ASN A 111 11.31 -9.71 0.11
N ASN A 112 11.45 -10.29 1.31
CA ASN A 112 10.31 -10.63 2.15
C ASN A 112 9.80 -9.39 2.88
N PHE A 113 8.55 -9.43 3.29
CA PHE A 113 7.91 -8.42 4.12
C PHE A 113 7.56 -8.93 5.52
N ALA A 114 7.38 -7.99 6.45
CA ALA A 114 6.65 -8.18 7.69
C ALA A 114 5.57 -7.09 7.82
N GLU A 115 4.49 -7.38 8.53
CA GLU A 115 3.49 -6.37 8.88
C GLU A 115 4.06 -5.36 9.88
N CYS A 116 3.73 -4.09 9.64
CA CYS A 116 3.67 -3.04 10.64
C CYS A 116 2.25 -3.05 11.26
#